data_AF-A0AAN7W7G2-F1
#
_entry.id   AF-A0AAN7W7G2-F1
#
_cell.length_a   1.000
_cell.length_b   1.000
_cell.length_c   1.000
_cell.angle_alpha   90.00
_cell.angle_beta   90.00
_cell.angle_gamma   90.00
#
_symmetry.space_group_name_H-M   'P 1'
#
loop_
_entity.id
_entity.type
_entity.pdbx_description
1 polymer ?
#
loop_
_entity_poly.entity_id
_entity_poly.type
_entity_poly.pdbx_seq_one_letter_code
_entity_poly.pdbx_strand_id
1 'polypeptide(L)'
;MPSITTIMQMVVATLATSCAADGINCHGSSACAAFQKNDGSGATYTNPNVVVRLVNFIKTVDDNRMYENGQHIACLPGLYNINDGGEVNGAICAFLQSTTNGMRGNDLKVIAQDLQDHGCRGCGSVPTGYPETNDVNGGMLTFNFVNDNTGNCDGVC
;
A
#
# COMPACT_ATOMS: atom_id res chain seq x y z
N MET A 1 -55.83 4.72 47.16
CA MET A 1 -55.58 4.34 45.75
C MET A 1 -54.41 5.20 45.26
N PRO A 2 -53.16 4.70 45.23
CA PRO A 2 -52.02 5.49 44.78
C PRO A 2 -51.82 5.35 43.27
N SER A 3 -51.55 6.50 42.65
CA SER A 3 -51.22 6.69 41.24
C SER A 3 -49.83 6.10 40.94
N ILE A 4 -49.72 5.23 39.93
CA ILE A 4 -48.45 4.65 39.49
C ILE A 4 -47.92 5.54 38.36
N THR A 5 -46.95 6.37 38.69
CA THR A 5 -46.19 7.21 37.77
C THR A 5 -45.27 6.33 36.92
N THR A 6 -45.61 6.09 35.65
CA THR A 6 -44.75 5.35 34.72
C THR A 6 -43.58 6.23 34.26
N ILE A 7 -42.37 5.93 34.74
CA ILE A 7 -41.13 6.55 34.27
C ILE A 7 -40.71 5.86 32.97
N MET A 8 -40.90 6.54 31.84
CA MET A 8 -40.45 6.12 30.52
C MET A 8 -38.94 6.41 30.41
N GLN A 9 -38.11 5.37 30.58
CA GLN A 9 -36.66 5.47 30.37
C GLN A 9 -36.36 5.61 28.87
N MET A 10 -35.87 6.78 28.45
CA MET A 10 -35.28 6.96 27.13
C MET A 10 -33.94 6.22 27.08
N VAL A 11 -33.88 5.13 26.33
CA VAL A 11 -32.60 4.52 25.94
C VAL A 11 -32.01 5.38 24.84
N VAL A 12 -30.96 6.15 25.17
CA VAL A 12 -30.18 6.90 24.18
C VAL A 12 -29.19 5.93 23.53
N ALA A 13 -29.51 5.46 22.33
CA ALA A 13 -28.57 4.71 21.51
C ALA A 13 -27.61 5.69 20.82
N THR A 14 -26.42 5.87 21.40
CA THR A 14 -25.32 6.57 20.73
C THR A 14 -24.83 5.74 19.55
N LEU A 15 -25.19 6.16 18.35
CA LEU A 15 -24.57 5.70 17.11
C LEU A 15 -23.12 6.23 17.10
N ALA A 16 -22.17 5.39 17.51
CA ALA A 16 -20.76 5.67 17.31
C ALA A 16 -20.48 5.53 15.81
N THR A 17 -20.36 6.65 15.11
CA THR A 17 -19.87 6.69 13.74
C THR A 17 -18.38 6.34 13.77
N SER A 18 -18.04 5.06 13.61
CA SER A 18 -16.66 4.68 13.30
C SER A 18 -16.35 5.21 11.91
N CYS A 19 -15.42 6.17 11.79
CA CYS A 19 -14.71 6.33 10.52
C CYS A 19 -14.12 4.96 10.20
N ALA A 20 -14.61 4.30 9.15
CA ALA A 20 -13.93 3.13 8.65
C ALA A 20 -12.55 3.61 8.20
N ALA A 21 -11.53 3.34 9.00
CA ALA A 21 -10.18 3.38 8.50
C ALA A 21 -10.10 2.40 7.33
N ASP A 22 -9.50 2.84 6.22
CA ASP A 22 -9.31 1.94 5.09
C ASP A 22 -8.40 0.79 5.55
N GLY A 23 -8.78 -0.43 5.20
CA GLY A 23 -8.00 -1.62 5.54
C GLY A 23 -6.91 -1.90 4.52
N ILE A 24 -6.42 -3.14 4.49
CA ILE A 24 -5.72 -3.64 3.31
C ILE A 24 -6.58 -3.39 2.05
N ASN A 25 -5.97 -2.82 1.01
CA ASN A 25 -6.67 -2.39 -0.20
C ASN A 25 -5.75 -2.38 -1.43
N CYS A 26 -6.36 -2.27 -2.62
CA CYS A 26 -5.65 -2.12 -3.90
C CYS A 26 -5.77 -0.71 -4.48
N HIS A 27 -5.89 0.31 -3.63
CA HIS A 27 -5.93 1.70 -4.06
C HIS A 27 -4.54 2.17 -4.49
N GLY A 28 -4.52 3.14 -5.40
CA GLY A 28 -3.28 3.70 -5.93
C GLY A 28 -3.56 4.72 -7.02
N SER A 29 -2.49 5.29 -7.55
CA SER A 29 -2.55 6.21 -8.69
C SER A 29 -3.20 5.54 -9.91
N SER A 30 -3.87 6.31 -10.76
CA SER A 30 -4.30 5.83 -12.09
C SER A 30 -3.12 5.34 -12.93
N ALA A 31 -1.91 5.83 -12.63
CA ALA A 31 -0.68 5.35 -13.25
C ALA A 31 -0.38 3.89 -12.96
N CYS A 32 -0.85 3.36 -11.83
CA CYS A 32 -0.75 1.93 -11.53
C CYS A 32 -1.49 1.07 -12.55
N ALA A 33 -2.57 1.58 -13.17
CA ALA A 33 -3.38 0.85 -14.15
C ALA A 33 -2.71 0.78 -15.54
N ALA A 34 -1.96 1.82 -15.93
CA ALA A 34 -1.32 1.91 -17.24
C ALA A 34 0.21 1.82 -17.19
N PHE A 35 0.76 1.34 -16.07
CA PHE A 35 2.20 1.14 -15.91
C PHE A 35 2.71 0.06 -16.87
N GLN A 36 3.77 0.39 -17.60
CA GLN A 36 4.46 -0.49 -18.52
C GLN A 36 5.97 -0.42 -18.24
N LYS A 37 6.58 -1.55 -17.87
CA LYS A 37 8.05 -1.64 -17.84
C LYS A 37 8.53 -2.15 -19.20
N ASN A 38 9.44 -1.39 -19.80
CA ASN A 38 10.31 -1.86 -20.87
C ASN A 38 11.64 -2.26 -20.22
N ASP A 39 11.98 -3.54 -20.17
CA ASP A 39 13.26 -4.02 -19.61
C ASP A 39 14.39 -4.10 -20.65
N GLY A 40 14.20 -3.49 -21.81
CA GLY A 40 15.15 -3.54 -22.92
C GLY A 40 15.22 -4.90 -23.63
N SER A 41 14.47 -5.92 -23.20
CA SER A 41 14.43 -7.24 -23.83
C SER A 41 13.42 -7.35 -24.98
N GLY A 42 12.64 -6.29 -25.23
CA GLY A 42 11.50 -6.31 -26.15
C GLY A 42 10.19 -6.84 -25.51
N ALA A 43 10.22 -7.24 -24.24
CA ALA A 43 9.03 -7.59 -23.47
C ALA A 43 8.44 -6.34 -22.79
N THR A 44 7.20 -6.00 -23.12
CA THR A 44 6.40 -5.03 -22.35
C THR A 44 5.69 -5.80 -21.24
N TYR A 45 6.05 -5.55 -19.98
CA TYR A 45 5.27 -6.08 -18.87
C TYR A 45 3.97 -5.30 -18.78
N THR A 46 2.85 -5.98 -19.00
CA THR A 46 1.55 -5.43 -18.66
C THR A 46 1.25 -5.68 -17.17
N ASN A 47 0.47 -4.76 -16.61
CA ASN A 47 -0.02 -4.62 -15.24
C ASN A 47 -0.10 -5.85 -14.30
N PRO A 48 -0.55 -7.07 -14.67
CA PRO A 48 -0.79 -8.17 -13.74
C PRO A 48 0.19 -8.45 -12.61
N ASN A 49 1.48 -8.13 -12.77
CA ASN A 49 2.56 -8.68 -11.96
C ASN A 49 3.39 -7.63 -11.22
N VAL A 50 2.97 -6.36 -11.16
CA VAL A 50 3.76 -5.31 -10.49
C VAL A 50 3.91 -5.62 -9.00
N VAL A 51 2.80 -5.92 -8.32
CA VAL A 51 2.80 -6.33 -6.91
C VAL A 51 3.70 -7.55 -6.70
N VAL A 52 3.52 -8.60 -7.50
CA VAL A 52 4.35 -9.83 -7.44
C VAL A 52 5.84 -9.52 -7.55
N ARG A 53 6.23 -8.59 -8.43
CA ARG A 53 7.63 -8.21 -8.64
C ARG A 53 8.18 -7.43 -7.44
N LEU A 54 7.43 -6.47 -6.90
CA LEU A 54 7.82 -5.74 -5.69
C LEU A 54 7.92 -6.69 -4.49
N VAL A 55 6.97 -7.61 -4.31
CA VAL A 55 7.03 -8.65 -3.27
C VAL A 55 8.31 -9.48 -3.41
N ASN A 56 8.67 -9.90 -4.63
CA ASN A 56 9.90 -10.66 -4.84
C ASN A 56 11.17 -9.87 -4.52
N PHE A 57 11.21 -8.56 -4.76
CA PHE A 57 12.32 -7.73 -4.31
C PHE A 57 12.35 -7.60 -2.78
N ILE A 58 11.21 -7.33 -2.16
CA ILE A 58 11.09 -7.21 -0.70
C ILE A 58 11.52 -8.51 -0.02
N LYS A 59 11.21 -9.69 -0.57
CA LYS A 59 11.69 -10.99 -0.07
C LYS A 59 13.22 -11.08 0.07
N THR A 60 13.96 -10.30 -0.70
CA THR A 60 15.43 -10.30 -0.69
C THR A 60 16.08 -9.23 0.19
N VAL A 61 15.31 -8.34 0.83
CA VAL A 61 15.89 -7.31 1.71
C VAL A 61 16.50 -7.92 2.97
N ASP A 62 17.43 -7.19 3.59
CA ASP A 62 18.00 -7.56 4.89
C ASP A 62 16.91 -7.56 5.98
N ASP A 63 16.76 -8.69 6.67
CA ASP A 63 15.77 -8.89 7.73
C ASP A 63 15.89 -7.86 8.86
N ASN A 64 17.10 -7.40 9.17
CA ASN A 64 17.38 -6.54 10.31
C ASN A 64 17.42 -5.05 9.96
N ARG A 65 17.42 -4.70 8.67
CA ARG A 65 17.43 -3.31 8.24
C ARG A 65 16.11 -2.64 8.62
N MET A 66 16.21 -1.49 9.27
CA MET A 66 15.07 -0.61 9.49
C MET A 66 14.82 0.23 8.25
N TYR A 67 13.58 0.27 7.81
CA TYR A 67 13.10 1.15 6.75
C TYR A 67 12.22 2.22 7.37
N GLU A 68 12.52 3.49 7.06
CA GLU A 68 11.84 4.64 7.66
C GLU A 68 10.62 5.08 6.83
N ASN A 69 9.80 5.95 7.44
CA ASN A 69 8.68 6.58 6.74
C ASN A 69 9.15 7.33 5.47
N GLY A 70 8.54 7.01 4.34
CA GLY A 70 8.86 7.60 3.02
C GLY A 70 10.11 7.03 2.35
N GLN A 71 10.86 6.14 3.02
CA GLN A 71 12.01 5.49 2.40
C GLN A 71 11.54 4.46 1.37
N HIS A 72 12.09 4.54 0.16
CA HIS A 72 11.88 3.49 -0.86
C HIS A 72 12.59 2.20 -0.44
N ILE A 73 11.84 1.11 -0.45
CA ILE A 73 12.31 -0.26 -0.15
C ILE A 73 12.64 -0.99 -1.45
N ALA A 74 11.77 -0.84 -2.44
CA ALA A 74 11.98 -1.39 -3.77
C ALA A 74 11.23 -0.55 -4.81
N CYS A 75 11.77 -0.44 -6.02
CA CYS A 75 11.13 0.29 -7.10
C CYS A 75 11.22 -0.48 -8.41
N LEU A 76 10.15 -0.37 -9.20
CA LEU A 76 10.09 -0.82 -10.57
C LEU A 76 10.02 0.42 -11.47
N PRO A 77 11.13 0.89 -12.04
CA PRO A 77 11.10 1.97 -13.01
C PRO A 77 10.42 1.50 -14.30
N GLY A 78 9.73 2.42 -14.96
CA GLY A 78 9.03 2.17 -16.20
C GLY A 78 8.39 3.44 -16.75
N LEU A 79 7.56 3.22 -17.77
CA LEU A 79 6.81 4.27 -18.44
C LEU A 79 5.35 4.19 -18.04
N TYR A 80 4.76 5.34 -17.83
CA TYR A 80 3.32 5.51 -17.71
C TYR A 80 2.84 6.27 -18.94
N ASN A 81 1.95 5.65 -19.71
CA ASN A 81 1.28 6.30 -20.83
C ASN A 81 0.14 7.17 -20.28
N ILE A 82 0.24 8.48 -20.47
CA ILE A 82 -0.89 9.38 -20.31
C ILE A 82 -1.67 9.44 -21.63
N ASN A 83 -3.00 9.51 -21.55
CA ASN A 83 -3.85 9.69 -22.72
C ASN A 83 -3.34 10.86 -23.58
N ASP A 84 -3.49 10.75 -24.91
CA ASP A 84 -2.95 11.65 -25.96
C ASP A 84 -1.46 11.47 -26.33
N GLY A 85 -0.86 10.31 -26.04
CA GLY A 85 0.43 9.91 -26.59
C GLY A 85 1.66 10.48 -25.87
N GLY A 86 1.46 10.97 -24.63
CA GLY A 86 2.56 11.35 -23.75
C GLY A 86 3.04 10.17 -22.91
N GLU A 87 4.35 10.02 -22.77
CA GLU A 87 4.98 9.08 -21.83
C GLU A 87 5.61 9.85 -20.68
N VAL A 88 5.30 9.43 -19.45
CA VAL A 88 5.93 9.96 -18.24
C VAL A 88 6.84 8.88 -17.66
N ASN A 89 8.10 9.25 -17.42
CA ASN A 89 9.02 8.40 -16.66
C ASN A 89 8.61 8.39 -15.19
N GLY A 90 8.64 7.23 -14.58
CA GLY A 90 8.44 7.09 -13.14
C GLY A 90 8.73 5.67 -12.69
N ALA A 91 8.23 5.32 -11.50
CA ALA A 91 8.31 3.97 -10.99
C ALA A 91 7.08 3.62 -10.15
N ILE A 92 6.77 2.34 -10.06
CA ILE A 92 5.96 1.85 -8.94
C ILE A 92 6.91 1.45 -7.84
N CYS A 93 6.80 2.08 -6.67
CA CYS A 93 7.67 1.86 -5.54
C CYS A 93 6.91 1.33 -4.34
N ALA A 94 7.61 0.50 -3.55
CA ALA A 94 7.23 0.09 -2.21
C ALA A 94 7.88 1.01 -1.19
N PHE A 95 7.09 1.59 -0.28
CA PHE A 95 7.57 2.47 0.78
C PHE A 95 6.60 2.51 1.95
N LEU A 96 7.11 2.84 3.14
CA LEU A 96 6.28 3.02 4.32
C LEU A 96 5.66 4.42 4.34
N GLN A 97 4.42 4.52 4.80
CA GLN A 97 3.73 5.79 5.02
C GLN A 97 3.01 5.78 6.36
N SER A 98 2.86 6.97 6.96
CA SER A 98 2.19 7.15 8.24
C SER A 98 2.79 6.33 9.39
N THR A 99 4.06 5.92 9.28
CA THR A 99 4.75 5.15 10.32
C THR A 99 5.58 6.07 11.21
N THR A 100 5.53 5.89 12.53
CA THR A 100 6.37 6.66 13.47
C THR A 100 7.79 6.11 13.61
N ASN A 101 7.97 4.79 13.62
CA ASN A 101 9.24 4.13 13.93
C ASN A 101 9.79 3.27 12.76
N GLY A 102 9.20 3.41 11.57
CA GLY A 102 9.52 2.54 10.45
C GLY A 102 9.11 1.08 10.66
N MET A 103 9.71 0.18 9.89
CA MET A 103 9.52 -1.27 9.98
C MET A 103 10.78 -2.03 9.56
N ARG A 104 11.02 -3.19 10.17
CA ARG A 104 12.14 -4.06 9.80
C ARG A 104 11.86 -4.84 8.53
N GLY A 105 12.92 -5.20 7.83
CA GLY A 105 12.84 -5.98 6.60
C GLY A 105 12.10 -7.31 6.74
N ASN A 106 12.27 -8.03 7.86
CA ASN A 106 11.57 -9.30 8.08
C ASN A 106 10.05 -9.12 8.15
N ASP A 107 9.57 -8.07 8.82
CA ASP A 107 8.14 -7.78 8.99
C ASP A 107 7.54 -7.27 7.65
N LEU A 108 8.30 -6.46 6.91
CA LEU A 108 7.94 -6.01 5.56
C LEU A 108 7.68 -7.17 4.60
N LYS A 109 8.46 -8.26 4.69
CA LYS A 109 8.28 -9.45 3.84
C LYS A 109 6.93 -10.11 4.07
N VAL A 110 6.45 -10.14 5.31
CA VAL A 110 5.17 -10.73 5.68
C VAL A 110 4.05 -9.89 5.08
N ILE A 111 3.98 -8.61 5.44
CA ILE A 111 2.85 -7.77 5.00
C ILE A 111 2.87 -7.48 3.50
N ALA A 112 4.04 -7.46 2.86
CA ALA A 112 4.13 -7.38 1.40
C ALA A 112 3.45 -8.58 0.72
N GLN A 113 3.58 -9.79 1.29
CA GLN A 113 2.91 -10.97 0.77
C GLN A 113 1.39 -10.85 0.91
N ASP A 114 0.89 -10.23 1.98
CA ASP A 114 -0.54 -10.01 2.18
C ASP A 114 -1.18 -9.19 1.05
N LEU A 115 -0.47 -8.21 0.47
CA LEU A 115 -0.95 -7.47 -0.71
C LEU A 115 -1.14 -8.37 -1.94
N GLN A 116 -0.21 -9.29 -2.16
CA GLN A 116 -0.31 -10.26 -3.25
C GLN A 116 -1.46 -11.25 -2.99
N ASP A 117 -1.59 -11.74 -1.77
CA ASP A 117 -2.61 -12.71 -1.37
C ASP A 117 -4.02 -12.08 -1.35
N HIS A 118 -4.10 -10.78 -1.09
CA HIS A 118 -5.33 -9.99 -1.24
C HIS A 118 -5.75 -9.79 -2.70
N GLY A 119 -4.88 -10.09 -3.67
CA GLY A 119 -5.17 -10.02 -5.10
C GLY A 119 -4.85 -8.66 -5.75
N CYS A 120 -4.08 -7.80 -5.09
CA CYS A 120 -3.60 -6.57 -5.72
C CYS A 120 -2.62 -6.90 -6.85
N ARG A 121 -2.78 -6.23 -7.99
CA ARG A 121 -1.99 -6.50 -9.21
C ARG A 121 -1.01 -5.38 -9.55
N GLY A 122 -1.50 -4.14 -9.51
CA GLY A 122 -0.73 -2.93 -9.80
C GLY A 122 -0.17 -2.28 -8.53
N CYS A 123 -1.07 -1.82 -7.66
CA CYS A 123 -0.78 -1.05 -6.47
C CYS A 123 -1.70 -1.45 -5.32
N GLY A 124 -1.38 -1.00 -4.11
CA GLY A 124 -2.16 -1.25 -2.91
C GLY A 124 -1.42 -0.84 -1.66
N SER A 125 -2.13 -0.85 -0.54
CA SER A 125 -1.59 -0.56 0.78
C SER A 125 -2.06 -1.60 1.80
N VAL A 126 -1.18 -1.95 2.73
CA VAL A 126 -1.43 -2.89 3.83
C VAL A 126 -1.00 -2.24 5.15
N PRO A 127 -1.85 -2.26 6.20
CA PRO A 127 -1.48 -1.76 7.51
C PRO A 127 -0.25 -2.46 8.09
N THR A 128 0.61 -1.73 8.79
CA THR A 128 1.81 -2.31 9.42
C THR A 128 1.51 -3.29 10.55
N GLY A 129 0.31 -3.25 11.11
CA GLY A 129 -0.18 -4.20 12.12
C GLY A 129 -1.09 -5.29 11.56
N TYR A 130 -1.15 -5.49 10.24
CA TYR A 130 -1.98 -6.53 9.66
C TYR A 130 -1.41 -7.94 9.97
N PRO A 131 -2.26 -8.94 10.28
CA PRO A 131 -3.73 -8.90 10.34
C PRO A 131 -4.31 -8.49 11.70
N GLU A 132 -3.49 -8.24 12.73
CA GLU A 132 -3.99 -7.89 14.07
C GLU A 132 -4.77 -6.57 14.10
N THR A 133 -4.41 -5.62 13.23
CA THR A 133 -5.10 -4.36 12.99
C THR A 133 -5.33 -4.15 11.50
N ASN A 134 -6.44 -3.49 11.16
CA ASN A 134 -6.81 -3.21 9.78
C ASN A 134 -7.07 -1.71 9.58
N ASP A 135 -6.16 -0.87 10.08
CA ASP A 135 -6.23 0.59 10.01
C ASP A 135 -4.93 1.15 9.44
N VAL A 136 -4.98 1.66 8.20
CA VAL A 136 -3.80 2.25 7.53
C VAL A 136 -3.31 3.57 8.17
N ASN A 137 -4.11 4.23 9.01
CA ASN A 137 -3.69 5.47 9.68
C ASN A 137 -2.63 5.23 10.76
N GLY A 138 -2.52 4.00 11.26
CA GLY A 138 -1.47 3.58 12.20
C GLY A 138 -0.11 3.30 11.53
N GLY A 139 -0.04 3.40 10.21
CA GLY A 139 1.12 3.06 9.40
C GLY A 139 0.76 2.02 8.34
N MET A 140 1.35 2.15 7.16
CA MET A 140 1.12 1.22 6.06
C MET A 140 2.37 1.02 5.20
N LEU A 141 2.51 -0.19 4.66
CA LEU A 141 3.33 -0.42 3.48
C LEU A 141 2.48 -0.11 2.25
N THR A 142 2.96 0.78 1.39
CA THR A 142 2.28 1.23 0.19
C THR A 142 3.09 0.87 -1.04
N PHE A 143 2.43 0.28 -2.03
CA PHE A 143 2.91 0.15 -3.40
C PHE A 143 2.18 1.17 -4.26
N ASN A 144 2.86 2.20 -4.76
CA ASN A 144 2.23 3.25 -5.56
C ASN A 144 3.19 3.88 -6.58
N PHE A 145 2.63 4.58 -7.56
CA PHE A 145 3.39 5.35 -8.55
C PHE A 145 4.10 6.56 -7.93
N VAL A 146 5.36 6.74 -8.31
CA VAL A 146 6.22 7.86 -7.96
C VAL A 146 6.74 8.45 -9.27
N ASN A 147 6.46 9.73 -9.50
CA ASN A 147 6.81 10.49 -10.70
C ASN A 147 8.18 11.20 -10.62
N ASP A 148 8.89 11.06 -9.49
CA ASP A 148 10.16 11.71 -9.20
C ASP A 148 11.36 10.76 -9.34
N ASN A 149 12.57 11.30 -9.19
CA ASN A 149 13.82 10.53 -9.14
C ASN A 149 13.80 9.58 -7.93
N THR A 150 13.64 8.28 -8.18
CA THR A 150 13.69 7.20 -7.17
C THR A 150 15.08 6.98 -6.57
N GLY A 151 16.02 7.90 -6.78
CA GLY A 151 17.42 7.75 -6.37
C GLY A 151 18.16 6.68 -7.18
N ASN A 152 17.76 6.46 -8.44
CA ASN A 152 18.19 5.35 -9.30
C ASN A 152 17.83 3.96 -8.77
N CYS A 153 16.80 3.84 -7.93
CA CYS A 153 16.36 2.51 -7.47
C CYS A 153 15.64 1.75 -8.60
N ASP A 154 16.23 0.62 -9.01
CA ASP A 154 15.62 -0.45 -9.82
C ASP A 154 15.85 -1.79 -9.13
N GLY A 155 14.79 -2.38 -8.58
CA GLY A 155 14.90 -3.52 -7.68
C GLY A 155 14.86 -3.09 -6.22
N VAL A 156 15.78 -3.62 -5.41
CA VAL A 156 15.89 -3.30 -3.98
C VAL A 156 16.66 -2.00 -3.78
N CYS A 157 16.15 -1.16 -2.88
CA CYS A 157 16.82 -0.01 -2.29
C CYS A 157 17.05 -0.24 -0.77
#